data_AF-A0A832R0I8-F1
#
_entry.id   AF-A0A832R0I8-F1
#
_cell.length_a   1.000
_cell.length_b   1.000
_cell.length_c   1.000
_cell.angle_alpha   90.00
_cell.angle_beta   90.00
_cell.angle_gamma   90.00
#
_symmetry.space_group_name_H-M   'P 1'
#
loop_
_entity.id
_entity.type
_entity.pdbx_description
1 polymer ?
#
loop_
_entity_poly.entity_id
_entity_poly.type
_entity_poly.pdbx_seq_one_letter_code
_entity_poly.pdbx_strand_id
1 'polypeptide(L)'
;MLLILLPKGCRFFRMELLKKLTTGVLVILVLCQTAAALTLEDALDRFDLPTAKRIVDEIDPSGKSKQYSLARAAILFLEGDYEAAERQLDGLKVPGAAATKQLAMANRIATAEMATAWSPSRRFVVRYVPGPDEAMLPYVFEAAEAAFNALTAALKIDAATPIRIEIAASVDQLGLISGTDRNALARSGAVAVSDFNKIMLLSPSQLPFGYPYADTVAHELVHHLLTTHAGSRLPVWFQEATAKYLEPIWRGGDAGFLPRTQRDLLEDAFVSGNLMRLDELRSSFSLMPSSEKTALAFAQLSSFADFLVRTEGDDVLVRLANEMKVGDEAVSVLRATGKTLDELESAWLASFGATFDDSVAEDDRSRVILLRESNPIEQGLSAQAQADLRLGDLFRESGRYAAAARLYKQVVSSDAHPLLVARLTAALNEAGEHLEVLDTLDKYALDEFEWPILARERGRALVSLERHSEAEMPLMTAVRFDPYDPGTHKALARVMTALERPFEAEREQRLSVMWR
;
A
#
# COMPACT_ATOMS: atom_id res chain seq x y z
N MET A 1 50.70 -13.76 8.92
CA MET A 1 50.16 -14.86 9.72
C MET A 1 49.45 -14.27 10.94
N LEU A 2 48.18 -13.89 10.77
CA LEU A 2 47.15 -13.94 11.82
C LEU A 2 45.80 -13.77 11.11
N LEU A 3 45.02 -14.87 11.11
CA LEU A 3 43.64 -14.92 10.67
C LEU A 3 42.77 -14.12 11.65
N ILE A 4 41.86 -13.30 11.14
CA ILE A 4 40.60 -12.99 11.84
C ILE A 4 39.47 -13.44 10.92
N LEU A 5 38.75 -14.44 11.40
CA LEU A 5 37.58 -15.07 10.78
C LEU A 5 36.44 -14.04 10.68
N LEU A 6 36.04 -13.69 9.47
CA LEU A 6 34.74 -13.10 9.20
C LEU A 6 33.68 -14.22 9.20
N PRO A 7 32.59 -14.11 9.97
CA PRO A 7 31.43 -14.97 9.76
C PRO A 7 30.78 -14.60 8.43
N LYS A 8 30.57 -15.61 7.61
CA LYS A 8 29.83 -15.54 6.34
C LYS A 8 28.34 -15.38 6.64
N GLY A 9 27.68 -14.45 5.94
CA GLY A 9 26.22 -14.41 5.83
C GLY A 9 25.54 -13.26 6.56
N CYS A 10 25.53 -12.07 5.95
CA CYS A 10 24.55 -11.02 6.25
C CYS A 10 24.30 -10.24 4.96
N ARG A 11 23.27 -10.62 4.21
CA ARG A 11 22.67 -9.75 3.20
C ARG A 11 21.53 -8.98 3.88
N PHE A 12 21.85 -7.83 4.45
CA PHE A 12 20.87 -6.87 4.97
C PHE A 12 20.86 -5.67 4.02
N PHE A 13 19.85 -5.55 3.14
CA PHE A 13 19.87 -4.55 2.06
C PHE A 13 18.69 -3.56 2.05
N ARG A 14 17.82 -3.49 3.08
CA ARG A 14 16.76 -2.43 3.17
C ARG A 14 17.11 -1.30 4.12
N MET A 15 18.05 -1.50 5.03
CA MET A 15 18.48 -0.41 5.92
C MET A 15 19.52 0.49 5.28
N GLU A 16 20.13 0.15 4.14
CA GLU A 16 21.39 0.76 3.72
C GLU A 16 21.26 2.18 3.15
N LEU A 17 20.07 2.66 2.78
CA LEU A 17 19.88 4.03 2.29
C LEU A 17 19.50 5.04 3.39
N LEU A 18 18.58 4.67 4.29
CA LEU A 18 18.40 5.41 5.54
C LEU A 18 19.70 5.39 6.33
N LYS A 19 20.37 4.22 6.45
CA LYS A 19 21.75 4.12 6.91
C LYS A 19 22.73 4.88 6.01
N LYS A 20 22.54 5.21 4.74
CA LYS A 20 23.53 6.08 4.05
C LYS A 20 23.40 7.55 4.46
N LEU A 21 22.16 8.01 4.70
CA LEU A 21 21.86 9.31 5.29
C LEU A 21 22.26 9.36 6.78
N THR A 22 21.85 8.38 7.57
CA THR A 22 22.07 8.28 9.01
C THR A 22 23.40 7.67 9.38
N THR A 23 24.04 6.76 8.62
CA THR A 23 25.39 6.22 8.90
C THR A 23 26.50 7.19 8.51
N GLY A 24 26.28 8.05 7.52
CA GLY A 24 27.14 9.22 7.30
C GLY A 24 27.12 10.15 8.51
N VAL A 25 25.92 10.38 9.06
CA VAL A 25 25.71 11.11 10.31
C VAL A 25 26.23 10.31 11.54
N LEU A 26 26.10 8.99 11.58
CA LEU A 26 26.50 8.05 12.65
C LEU A 26 28.01 8.01 12.80
N VAL A 27 28.75 7.88 11.69
CA VAL A 27 30.23 7.89 11.68
C VAL A 27 30.77 9.23 12.18
N ILE A 28 30.02 10.31 11.95
CA ILE A 28 30.39 11.67 12.35
C ILE A 28 30.00 11.98 13.81
N LEU A 29 28.85 11.49 14.29
CA LEU A 29 28.39 11.67 15.67
C LEU A 29 29.14 10.75 16.65
N VAL A 30 29.61 9.57 16.21
CA VAL A 30 30.49 8.69 17.01
C VAL A 30 31.79 9.41 17.43
N LEU A 31 32.26 10.39 16.67
CA LEU A 31 33.43 11.21 17.02
C LEU A 31 33.12 12.36 18.01
N CYS A 32 31.85 12.63 18.29
CA CYS A 32 31.39 13.63 19.25
C CYS A 32 30.23 13.07 20.08
N GLN A 33 30.53 12.14 21.01
CA GLN A 33 29.57 11.59 21.98
C GLN A 33 29.05 12.68 22.93
N THR A 34 28.14 13.52 22.45
CA THR A 34 27.39 14.49 23.25
C THR A 34 25.93 14.08 23.28
N ALA A 35 25.21 14.36 24.37
CA ALA A 35 23.78 14.07 24.46
C ALA A 35 22.99 14.72 23.30
N ALA A 36 23.41 15.92 22.87
CA ALA A 36 22.80 16.66 21.78
C ALA A 36 22.93 15.96 20.41
N ALA A 37 24.04 15.26 20.17
CA ALA A 37 24.28 14.46 18.98
C ALA A 37 23.32 13.27 18.88
N LEU A 38 23.12 12.53 19.97
CA LEU A 38 22.19 11.40 20.03
C LEU A 38 20.73 11.85 19.87
N THR A 39 20.37 13.01 20.44
CA THR A 39 19.03 13.58 20.27
C THR A 39 18.77 14.07 18.84
N LEU A 40 19.80 14.54 18.13
CA LEU A 40 19.67 14.93 16.72
C LEU A 40 19.43 13.70 15.84
N GLU A 41 20.15 12.61 16.09
CA GLU A 41 19.97 11.37 15.36
C GLU A 41 18.56 10.80 15.56
N ASP A 42 18.08 10.71 16.80
CA ASP A 42 16.72 10.28 17.11
C ASP A 42 15.66 11.16 16.43
N ALA A 43 15.87 12.48 16.42
CA ALA A 43 14.96 13.41 15.76
C ALA A 43 14.93 13.20 14.23
N LEU A 44 16.07 12.98 13.59
CA LEU A 44 16.13 12.72 12.15
C LEU A 44 15.53 11.35 11.78
N ASP A 45 15.79 10.32 12.58
CA ASP A 45 15.26 8.97 12.41
C ASP A 45 13.74 8.92 12.53
N ARG A 46 13.16 9.81 13.33
CA ARG A 46 11.72 9.99 13.53
C ARG A 46 11.09 11.08 12.67
N PHE A 47 11.85 11.68 11.76
CA PHE A 47 11.41 12.84 10.97
C PHE A 47 10.85 14.00 11.82
N ASP A 48 11.31 14.18 13.06
CA ASP A 48 11.01 15.34 13.90
C ASP A 48 11.90 16.52 13.46
N LEU A 49 11.56 17.08 12.30
CA LEU A 49 12.32 18.15 11.66
C LEU A 49 12.38 19.44 12.50
N PRO A 50 11.32 19.88 13.21
CA PRO A 50 11.41 21.03 14.12
C PRO A 50 12.46 20.83 15.21
N THR A 51 12.47 19.66 15.87
CA THR A 51 13.47 19.34 16.89
C THR A 51 14.87 19.25 16.29
N ALA A 52 15.02 18.56 15.16
CA ALA A 52 16.31 18.42 14.48
C ALA A 52 16.91 19.79 14.10
N LYS A 53 16.09 20.69 13.52
CA LYS A 53 16.51 22.06 13.19
C LYS A 53 16.98 22.84 14.40
N ARG A 54 16.17 22.86 15.47
CA ARG A 54 16.49 23.54 16.72
C ARG A 54 17.84 23.05 17.28
N ILE A 55 18.04 21.74 17.34
CA ILE A 55 19.28 21.15 17.85
C ILE A 55 20.47 21.55 16.96
N VAL A 56 20.35 21.47 15.65
CA VAL A 56 21.45 21.86 14.74
C VAL A 56 21.79 23.34 14.86
N ASP A 57 20.79 24.21 15.02
CA ASP A 57 21.00 25.66 15.21
C ASP A 57 21.63 25.99 16.57
N GLU A 58 21.33 25.23 17.62
CA GLU A 58 21.99 25.35 18.93
C GLU A 58 23.44 24.88 18.90
N ILE A 59 23.75 23.77 18.20
CA ILE A 59 25.10 23.19 18.16
C ILE A 59 26.01 23.92 17.17
N ASP A 60 25.48 24.40 16.03
CA ASP A 60 26.21 25.23 15.06
C ASP A 60 25.45 26.52 14.69
N PRO A 61 25.43 27.51 15.60
CA PRO A 61 24.79 28.81 15.36
C PRO A 61 25.44 29.57 14.20
N SER A 62 26.69 29.26 13.88
CA SER A 62 27.44 29.91 12.81
C SER A 62 27.02 29.43 11.41
N GLY A 63 26.43 28.23 11.33
CA GLY A 63 26.11 27.53 10.08
C GLY A 63 27.32 27.12 9.24
N LYS A 64 28.55 27.28 9.76
CA LYS A 64 29.80 27.06 9.02
C LYS A 64 30.43 25.70 9.28
N SER A 65 29.91 24.91 10.22
CA SER A 65 30.47 23.60 10.54
C SER A 65 30.19 22.61 9.42
N LYS A 66 31.26 22.16 8.74
CA LYS A 66 31.22 21.08 7.75
C LYS A 66 30.60 19.79 8.32
N GLN A 67 30.74 19.58 9.64
CA GLN A 67 30.21 18.42 10.34
C GLN A 67 28.67 18.43 10.35
N TYR A 68 28.06 19.59 10.60
CA TYR A 68 26.61 19.75 10.67
C TYR A 68 25.98 20.14 9.33
N SER A 69 26.77 20.48 8.31
CA SER A 69 26.28 20.67 6.94
C SER A 69 25.54 19.44 6.40
N LEU A 70 25.98 18.22 6.73
CA LEU A 70 25.28 16.99 6.33
C LEU A 70 23.91 16.88 7.00
N ALA A 71 23.80 17.19 8.30
CA ALA A 71 22.53 17.18 9.01
C ALA A 71 21.57 18.24 8.46
N ARG A 72 22.05 19.45 8.15
CA ARG A 72 21.26 20.50 7.48
C ARG A 72 20.74 20.06 6.12
N ALA A 73 21.58 19.40 5.32
CA ALA A 73 21.17 18.86 4.03
C ALA A 73 20.13 17.73 4.16
N ALA A 74 20.28 16.85 5.16
CA ALA A 74 19.30 15.81 5.45
C ALA A 74 17.95 16.41 5.84
N ILE A 75 17.94 17.45 6.69
CA ILE A 75 16.71 18.19 7.03
C ILE A 75 16.06 18.76 5.76
N LEU A 76 16.80 19.50 4.94
CA LEU A 76 16.27 20.07 3.68
C LEU A 76 15.69 18.99 2.75
N PHE A 77 16.37 17.84 2.67
CA PHE A 77 15.90 16.69 1.88
C PHE A 77 14.57 16.13 2.41
N LEU A 78 14.45 15.94 3.73
CA LEU A 78 13.23 15.45 4.39
C LEU A 78 12.08 16.46 4.33
N GLU A 79 12.38 17.76 4.20
CA GLU A 79 11.39 18.80 3.90
C GLU A 79 10.96 18.84 2.43
N GLY A 80 11.71 18.16 1.56
CA GLY A 80 11.47 18.13 0.13
C GLY A 80 12.15 19.23 -0.68
N ASP A 81 12.99 20.06 -0.05
CA ASP A 81 13.86 21.01 -0.74
C ASP A 81 15.14 20.31 -1.23
N TYR A 82 14.95 19.46 -2.24
CA TYR A 82 16.01 18.66 -2.82
C TYR A 82 17.13 19.50 -3.46
N GLU A 83 16.78 20.69 -3.99
CA GLU A 83 17.74 21.60 -4.60
C GLU A 83 18.62 22.28 -3.55
N ALA A 84 18.05 22.77 -2.45
CA ALA A 84 18.84 23.31 -1.35
C ALA A 84 19.67 22.22 -0.67
N ALA A 85 19.13 21.00 -0.51
CA ALA A 85 19.87 19.87 0.01
C ALA A 85 21.09 19.52 -0.86
N GLU A 86 20.93 19.46 -2.19
CA GLU A 86 22.03 19.23 -3.13
C GLU A 86 23.10 20.33 -3.02
N ARG A 87 22.68 21.60 -3.05
CA ARG A 87 23.60 22.76 -2.92
C ARG A 87 24.35 22.75 -1.58
N GLN A 88 23.70 22.37 -0.50
CA GLN A 88 24.30 22.27 0.83
C GLN A 88 25.41 21.20 0.89
N LEU A 89 25.38 20.21 0.00
CA LEU A 89 26.35 19.11 -0.08
C LEU A 89 27.45 19.37 -1.12
N ASP A 90 27.40 20.46 -1.87
CA ASP A 90 28.39 20.79 -2.89
C ASP A 90 29.79 20.96 -2.29
N GLY A 91 30.75 20.15 -2.78
CA GLY A 91 32.13 20.18 -2.32
C GLY A 91 32.35 19.64 -0.89
N LEU A 92 31.31 19.12 -0.23
CA LEU A 92 31.42 18.58 1.12
C LEU A 92 32.11 17.21 1.12
N LYS A 93 33.25 17.11 1.81
CA LYS A 93 34.08 15.89 1.89
C LYS A 93 33.93 15.22 3.26
N VAL A 94 32.74 14.74 3.58
CA VAL A 94 32.45 13.94 4.78
C VAL A 94 31.79 12.62 4.40
N PRO A 95 31.93 11.55 5.20
CA PRO A 95 31.24 10.27 4.97
C PRO A 95 29.73 10.47 4.77
N GLY A 96 29.14 9.78 3.79
CA GLY A 96 27.70 9.87 3.46
C GLY A 96 27.30 11.05 2.55
N ALA A 97 28.04 12.18 2.56
CA ALA A 97 27.64 13.38 1.80
C ALA A 97 27.47 13.13 0.29
N ALA A 98 28.35 12.34 -0.33
CA ALA A 98 28.23 12.01 -1.74
C ALA A 98 26.97 11.18 -2.05
N ALA A 99 26.63 10.22 -1.20
CA ALA A 99 25.43 9.39 -1.36
C ALA A 99 24.16 10.21 -1.15
N THR A 100 24.12 11.04 -0.10
CA THR A 100 23.00 11.97 0.15
C THR A 100 22.83 12.95 -1.00
N LYS A 101 23.92 13.48 -1.56
CA LYS A 101 23.87 14.39 -2.70
C LYS A 101 23.28 13.71 -3.93
N GLN A 102 23.70 12.47 -4.21
CA GLN A 102 23.16 11.70 -5.32
C GLN A 102 21.66 11.45 -5.16
N LEU A 103 21.20 11.13 -3.94
CA LEU A 103 19.78 10.94 -3.65
C LEU A 103 18.98 12.24 -3.77
N ALA A 104 19.51 13.36 -3.28
CA ALA A 104 18.89 14.69 -3.44
C ALA A 104 18.80 15.09 -4.92
N MET A 105 19.87 14.91 -5.69
CA MET A 105 19.89 15.14 -7.13
C MET A 105 18.86 14.27 -7.86
N ALA A 106 18.80 12.98 -7.55
CA ALA A 106 17.84 12.06 -8.16
C ALA A 106 16.40 12.49 -7.88
N ASN A 107 16.08 12.86 -6.64
CA ASN A 107 14.76 13.35 -6.26
C ASN A 107 14.42 14.70 -6.90
N ARG A 108 15.38 15.63 -6.98
CA ARG A 108 15.19 16.91 -7.67
C ARG A 108 14.83 16.69 -9.13
N ILE A 109 15.59 15.85 -9.84
CA ILE A 109 15.35 15.57 -11.27
C ILE A 109 14.01 14.84 -11.44
N ALA A 110 13.78 13.78 -10.67
CA ALA A 110 12.59 12.95 -10.78
C ALA A 110 11.29 13.70 -10.44
N THR A 111 11.35 14.78 -9.65
CA THR A 111 10.17 15.54 -9.24
C THR A 111 10.06 16.92 -9.88
N ALA A 112 10.92 17.24 -10.86
CA ALA A 112 11.00 18.57 -11.47
C ALA A 112 9.73 18.97 -12.25
N GLU A 113 9.07 18.01 -12.90
CA GLU A 113 7.87 18.24 -13.71
C GLU A 113 6.56 18.03 -12.92
N MET A 114 6.67 17.73 -11.62
CA MET A 114 5.49 17.47 -10.79
C MET A 114 4.80 18.78 -10.38
N ALA A 115 3.50 18.87 -10.64
CA ALA A 115 2.63 19.86 -10.04
C ALA A 115 2.34 19.51 -8.57
N THR A 116 1.77 20.47 -7.85
CA THR A 116 1.40 20.31 -6.42
C THR A 116 -0.09 20.58 -6.24
N ALA A 117 -0.78 19.65 -5.58
CA ALA A 117 -2.16 19.79 -5.14
C ALA A 117 -2.25 19.68 -3.62
N TRP A 118 -3.17 20.42 -3.00
CA TRP A 118 -3.38 20.41 -1.56
C TRP A 118 -4.74 19.81 -1.22
N SER A 119 -4.75 18.99 -0.18
CA SER A 119 -5.99 18.56 0.45
C SER A 119 -6.77 19.76 1.01
N PRO A 120 -8.12 19.69 1.10
CA PRO A 120 -8.94 20.76 1.66
C PRO A 120 -8.50 21.17 3.07
N SER A 121 -8.14 20.20 3.93
CA SER A 121 -7.67 20.46 5.29
C SER A 121 -6.23 20.98 5.38
N ARG A 122 -5.49 20.98 4.26
CA ARG A 122 -4.04 21.24 4.19
C ARG A 122 -3.17 20.30 5.02
N ARG A 123 -3.72 19.16 5.47
CA ARG A 123 -2.93 18.10 6.12
C ARG A 123 -2.05 17.33 5.14
N PHE A 124 -2.45 17.28 3.88
CA PHE A 124 -1.72 16.59 2.82
C PHE A 124 -1.39 17.52 1.65
N VAL A 125 -0.19 17.30 1.12
CA VAL A 125 0.30 17.88 -0.14
C VAL A 125 0.68 16.74 -1.09
N VAL A 126 0.05 16.68 -2.25
CA VAL A 126 0.32 15.67 -3.29
C VAL A 126 1.14 16.32 -4.40
N ARG A 127 2.25 15.68 -4.78
CA ARG A 127 3.03 16.02 -5.97
C ARG A 127 2.80 14.95 -7.03
N TYR A 128 2.50 15.35 -8.25
CA TYR A 128 2.11 14.44 -9.33
C TYR A 128 2.49 15.03 -10.69
N VAL A 129 2.65 14.19 -11.70
CA VAL A 129 2.86 14.67 -13.08
C VAL A 129 1.48 15.06 -13.67
N PRO A 130 1.27 16.30 -14.14
CA PRO A 130 0.02 16.70 -14.77
C PRO A 130 -0.37 15.77 -15.92
N GLY A 131 -1.66 15.42 -16.00
CA GLY A 131 -2.14 14.39 -16.91
C GLY A 131 -3.01 13.36 -16.20
N PRO A 132 -3.07 12.11 -16.70
CA PRO A 132 -4.02 11.07 -16.28
C PRO A 132 -4.24 10.94 -14.78
N ASP A 133 -3.17 11.07 -13.99
CA ASP A 133 -3.18 10.92 -12.54
C ASP A 133 -4.00 12.01 -11.82
N GLU A 134 -4.41 13.09 -12.48
CA GLU A 134 -5.35 14.05 -11.90
C GLU A 134 -6.68 13.40 -11.49
N ALA A 135 -7.07 12.32 -12.17
CA ALA A 135 -8.29 11.59 -11.85
C ALA A 135 -8.24 10.85 -10.50
N MET A 136 -7.04 10.53 -10.00
CA MET A 136 -6.89 9.84 -8.71
C MET A 136 -6.85 10.80 -7.52
N LEU A 137 -6.52 12.08 -7.74
CA LEU A 137 -6.29 13.05 -6.67
C LEU A 137 -7.46 13.19 -5.68
N PRO A 138 -8.73 13.30 -6.13
CA PRO A 138 -9.85 13.42 -5.20
C PRO A 138 -9.93 12.23 -4.23
N TYR A 139 -9.71 11.02 -4.73
CA TYR A 139 -9.79 9.79 -3.96
C TYR A 139 -8.57 9.58 -3.06
N VAL A 140 -7.38 10.02 -3.50
CA VAL A 140 -6.19 10.05 -2.64
C VAL A 140 -6.40 11.00 -1.47
N PHE A 141 -6.95 12.20 -1.70
CA PHE A 141 -7.22 13.14 -0.61
C PHE A 141 -8.30 12.65 0.34
N GLU A 142 -9.38 12.07 -0.19
CA GLU A 142 -10.43 11.45 0.62
C GLU A 142 -9.85 10.36 1.52
N ALA A 143 -9.12 9.41 0.94
CA ALA A 143 -8.52 8.30 1.68
C ALA A 143 -7.49 8.80 2.70
N ALA A 144 -6.60 9.71 2.31
CA ALA A 144 -5.58 10.26 3.20
C ALA A 144 -6.20 10.99 4.40
N GLU A 145 -7.22 11.83 4.18
CA GLU A 145 -7.86 12.57 5.27
C GLU A 145 -8.65 11.67 6.21
N ALA A 146 -9.41 10.72 5.68
CA ALA A 146 -10.16 9.76 6.47
C ALA A 146 -9.23 8.83 7.25
N ALA A 147 -8.17 8.32 6.60
CA ALA A 147 -7.16 7.47 7.21
C ALA A 147 -6.40 8.22 8.31
N PHE A 148 -6.02 9.48 8.09
CA PHE A 148 -5.37 10.28 9.15
C PHE A 148 -6.21 10.33 10.42
N ASN A 149 -7.50 10.63 10.30
CA ASN A 149 -8.39 10.73 11.45
C ASN A 149 -8.55 9.37 12.16
N ALA A 150 -8.80 8.30 11.38
CA ALA A 150 -9.02 6.98 11.95
C ALA A 150 -7.75 6.39 12.59
N LEU A 151 -6.61 6.50 11.90
CA LEU A 151 -5.34 5.91 12.34
C LEU A 151 -4.73 6.66 13.52
N THR A 152 -4.75 8.00 13.54
CA THR A 152 -4.27 8.77 14.71
C THR A 152 -5.12 8.48 15.94
N ALA A 153 -6.43 8.30 15.77
CA ALA A 153 -7.33 7.90 16.84
C ALA A 153 -7.09 6.45 17.32
N ALA A 154 -6.84 5.51 16.41
CA ALA A 154 -6.56 4.11 16.74
C ALA A 154 -5.20 3.92 17.41
N LEU A 155 -4.15 4.55 16.85
CA LEU A 155 -2.77 4.39 17.31
C LEU A 155 -2.38 5.33 18.46
N LYS A 156 -3.19 6.36 18.74
CA LYS A 156 -2.87 7.44 19.70
C LYS A 156 -1.53 8.13 19.37
N ILE A 157 -1.26 8.31 18.08
CA ILE A 157 -0.06 8.95 17.56
C ILE A 157 -0.47 10.26 16.90
N ASP A 158 0.12 11.37 17.35
CA ASP A 158 0.05 12.64 16.65
C ASP A 158 1.09 12.68 15.54
N ALA A 159 0.77 13.32 14.42
CA ALA A 159 1.70 13.52 13.31
C ALA A 159 1.76 14.98 12.86
N ALA A 160 2.97 15.42 12.52
CA ALA A 160 3.20 16.74 11.96
C ALA A 160 2.59 16.84 10.55
N THR A 161 1.98 17.99 10.28
CA THR A 161 1.38 18.29 8.97
C THR A 161 2.07 19.51 8.34
N PRO A 162 2.16 19.59 7.00
CA PRO A 162 1.57 18.67 6.03
C PRO A 162 2.41 17.41 5.81
N ILE A 163 1.72 16.28 5.58
CA ILE A 163 2.32 15.03 5.10
C ILE A 163 2.35 15.07 3.57
N ARG A 164 3.50 14.71 3.01
CA ARG A 164 3.73 14.75 1.56
C ARG A 164 3.46 13.39 0.94
N ILE A 165 2.75 13.40 -0.19
CA ILE A 165 2.51 12.25 -1.05
C ILE A 165 3.10 12.56 -2.42
N GLU A 166 3.93 11.70 -2.99
CA GLU A 166 4.50 11.84 -4.33
C GLU A 166 4.02 10.68 -5.22
N ILE A 167 3.32 10.99 -6.31
CA ILE A 167 2.84 10.00 -7.28
C ILE A 167 3.89 9.85 -8.38
N ALA A 168 4.53 8.68 -8.41
CA ALA A 168 5.48 8.28 -9.43
C ALA A 168 4.74 7.75 -10.67
N ALA A 169 4.94 8.39 -11.81
CA ALA A 169 4.40 7.99 -13.11
C ALA A 169 4.98 6.67 -13.63
N SER A 170 6.07 6.14 -13.05
CA SER A 170 6.66 4.86 -13.45
C SER A 170 7.41 4.17 -12.31
N VAL A 171 7.66 2.86 -12.47
CA VAL A 171 8.47 2.07 -11.52
C VAL A 171 9.90 2.60 -11.43
N ASP A 172 10.44 3.15 -12.53
CA ASP A 172 11.77 3.78 -12.54
C ASP A 172 11.79 5.04 -11.67
N GLN A 173 10.77 5.89 -11.82
CA GLN A 173 10.65 7.09 -11.01
C GLN A 173 10.44 6.74 -9.53
N LEU A 174 9.62 5.72 -9.23
CA LEU A 174 9.42 5.23 -7.86
C LEU A 174 10.75 4.75 -7.25
N GLY A 175 11.54 3.97 -8.01
CA GLY A 175 12.86 3.52 -7.57
C GLY A 175 13.83 4.68 -7.31
N LEU A 176 13.81 5.72 -8.14
CA LEU A 176 14.64 6.92 -7.95
C LEU A 176 14.25 7.73 -6.71
N ILE A 177 12.97 8.02 -6.51
CA ILE A 177 12.51 8.88 -5.40
C ILE A 177 12.54 8.17 -4.04
N SER A 178 12.37 6.85 -4.03
CA SER A 178 12.50 5.99 -2.83
C SER A 178 13.92 5.51 -2.59
N GLY A 179 14.80 5.63 -3.59
CA GLY A 179 16.14 5.05 -3.57
C GLY A 179 16.16 3.51 -3.50
N THR A 180 15.06 2.85 -3.83
CA THR A 180 14.94 1.39 -3.90
C THR A 180 15.32 0.88 -5.29
N ASP A 181 16.00 -0.27 -5.35
CA ASP A 181 16.30 -0.92 -6.63
C ASP A 181 15.02 -1.25 -7.40
N ARG A 182 14.96 -0.81 -8.66
CA ARG A 182 13.81 -1.04 -9.56
C ARG A 182 13.46 -2.52 -9.68
N ASN A 183 14.45 -3.40 -9.79
CA ASN A 183 14.19 -4.82 -9.94
C ASN A 183 13.66 -5.44 -8.65
N ALA A 184 14.06 -4.91 -7.48
CA ALA A 184 13.48 -5.29 -6.20
C ALA A 184 11.99 -4.89 -6.12
N LEU A 185 11.64 -3.66 -6.52
CA LEU A 185 10.24 -3.22 -6.59
C LEU A 185 9.41 -4.12 -7.53
N ALA A 186 9.94 -4.40 -8.72
CA ALA A 186 9.25 -5.25 -9.70
C ALA A 186 9.07 -6.70 -9.22
N ARG A 187 10.08 -7.29 -8.56
CA ARG A 187 10.00 -8.67 -8.03
C ARG A 187 9.05 -8.81 -6.85
N SER A 188 9.09 -7.86 -5.91
CA SER A 188 8.24 -7.89 -4.71
C SER A 188 6.79 -7.49 -5.00
N GLY A 189 6.55 -6.79 -6.11
CA GLY A 189 5.25 -6.21 -6.43
C GLY A 189 4.93 -4.94 -5.66
N ALA A 190 5.93 -4.33 -5.01
CA ALA A 190 5.74 -3.10 -4.24
C ALA A 190 5.32 -1.94 -5.16
N VAL A 191 4.16 -1.35 -4.85
CA VAL A 191 3.55 -0.22 -5.57
C VAL A 191 3.65 1.08 -4.79
N ALA A 192 4.11 1.02 -3.53
CA ALA A 192 4.23 2.17 -2.67
C ALA A 192 5.37 2.00 -1.66
N VAL A 193 5.84 3.14 -1.13
CA VAL A 193 6.87 3.21 -0.11
C VAL A 193 6.62 4.44 0.78
N SER A 194 6.63 4.27 2.09
CA SER A 194 6.72 5.36 3.07
C SER A 194 8.14 5.47 3.62
N ASP A 195 8.88 6.47 3.15
CA ASP A 195 10.22 6.79 3.64
C ASP A 195 10.55 8.26 3.35
N PHE A 196 11.63 8.79 3.92
CA PHE A 196 12.13 10.15 3.70
C PHE A 196 11.09 11.24 4.02
N ASN A 197 10.31 11.01 5.08
CA ASN A 197 9.22 11.90 5.50
C ASN A 197 8.19 12.18 4.38
N LYS A 198 7.89 11.15 3.57
CA LYS A 198 6.86 11.20 2.53
C LYS A 198 6.31 9.81 2.22
N ILE A 199 5.11 9.78 1.65
CA ILE A 199 4.51 8.61 1.04
C ILE A 199 4.77 8.69 -0.47
N MET A 200 5.16 7.59 -1.09
CA MET A 200 5.41 7.49 -2.52
C MET A 200 4.51 6.40 -3.11
N LEU A 201 3.74 6.74 -4.14
CA LEU A 201 2.78 5.84 -4.78
C LEU A 201 3.13 5.68 -6.26
N LEU A 202 3.01 4.48 -6.79
CA LEU A 202 3.03 4.25 -8.23
C LEU A 202 1.69 4.69 -8.84
N SER A 203 1.71 5.38 -9.97
CA SER A 203 0.51 5.67 -10.75
C SER A 203 -0.24 4.36 -11.08
N PRO A 204 -1.56 4.26 -10.81
CA PRO A 204 -2.35 3.07 -11.17
C PRO A 204 -2.28 2.71 -12.65
N SER A 205 -1.95 3.66 -13.53
CA SER A 205 -1.78 3.43 -14.98
C SER A 205 -0.69 2.43 -15.33
N GLN A 206 0.23 2.19 -14.39
CA GLN A 206 1.34 1.26 -14.57
C GLN A 206 0.92 -0.21 -14.40
N LEU A 207 -0.34 -0.47 -14.02
CA LEU A 207 -0.91 -1.79 -13.85
C LEU A 207 -2.20 -1.95 -14.69
N PRO A 208 -2.38 -3.06 -15.44
CA PRO A 208 -3.50 -3.23 -16.38
C PRO A 208 -4.90 -3.08 -15.79
N PHE A 209 -5.07 -3.35 -14.50
CA PHE A 209 -6.35 -3.25 -13.79
C PHE A 209 -6.28 -2.28 -12.60
N GLY A 210 -5.25 -1.43 -12.57
CA GLY A 210 -4.93 -0.64 -11.40
C GLY A 210 -4.57 -1.52 -10.18
N TYR A 211 -4.79 -0.97 -8.99
CA TYR A 211 -4.58 -1.59 -7.69
C TYR A 211 -5.30 -0.75 -6.62
N PRO A 212 -5.55 -1.24 -5.39
CA PRO A 212 -6.28 -0.48 -4.37
C PRO A 212 -5.44 0.68 -3.83
N TYR A 213 -5.24 1.72 -4.63
CA TYR A 213 -4.32 2.82 -4.33
C TYR A 213 -4.82 3.66 -3.15
N ALA A 214 -6.14 3.74 -2.94
CA ALA A 214 -6.73 4.41 -1.78
C ALA A 214 -6.41 3.66 -0.46
N ASP A 215 -6.57 2.33 -0.43
CA ASP A 215 -6.17 1.53 0.75
C ASP A 215 -4.64 1.51 0.91
N THR A 216 -3.90 1.57 -0.20
CA THR A 216 -2.44 1.70 -0.16
C THR A 216 -1.99 3.03 0.47
N VAL A 217 -2.71 4.14 0.23
CA VAL A 217 -2.45 5.41 0.95
C VAL A 217 -2.62 5.23 2.46
N ALA A 218 -3.70 4.56 2.89
CA ALA A 218 -3.95 4.30 4.31
C ALA A 218 -2.87 3.39 4.92
N HIS A 219 -2.46 2.36 4.18
CA HIS A 219 -1.36 1.46 4.55
C HIS A 219 -0.04 2.21 4.78
N GLU A 220 0.39 3.01 3.79
CA GLU A 220 1.63 3.77 3.90
C GLU A 220 1.56 4.87 4.97
N LEU A 221 0.36 5.39 5.24
CA LEU A 221 0.17 6.34 6.33
C LEU A 221 0.42 5.68 7.69
N VAL A 222 0.09 4.41 7.90
CA VAL A 222 0.47 3.68 9.12
C VAL A 222 1.98 3.63 9.27
N HIS A 223 2.72 3.26 8.22
CA HIS A 223 4.19 3.27 8.23
C HIS A 223 4.75 4.65 8.58
N HIS A 224 4.17 5.71 8.01
CA HIS A 224 4.57 7.09 8.30
C HIS A 224 4.33 7.47 9.77
N LEU A 225 3.15 7.16 10.33
CA LEU A 225 2.81 7.42 11.73
C LEU A 225 3.72 6.64 12.69
N LEU A 226 3.96 5.36 12.41
CA LEU A 226 4.84 4.52 13.22
C LEU A 226 6.29 5.01 13.19
N THR A 227 6.79 5.41 12.01
CA THR A 227 8.15 5.97 11.87
C THR A 227 8.28 7.30 12.61
N THR A 228 7.30 8.20 12.51
CA THR A 228 7.35 9.47 13.26
C THR A 228 7.24 9.28 14.79
N HIS A 229 6.55 8.22 15.21
CA HIS A 229 6.43 7.88 16.62
C HIS A 229 7.72 7.31 17.23
N ALA A 230 8.38 6.37 16.55
CA ALA A 230 9.47 5.57 17.14
C ALA A 230 10.72 5.39 16.27
N GLY A 231 10.69 5.82 15.00
CA GLY A 231 11.81 5.73 14.07
C GLY A 231 12.09 4.30 13.64
N SER A 232 13.37 3.99 13.42
CA SER A 232 13.87 2.67 13.03
C SER A 232 13.80 1.58 14.11
N ARG A 233 13.29 1.91 15.31
CA ARG A 233 13.17 0.97 16.44
C ARG A 233 12.03 -0.03 16.29
N LEU A 234 11.01 0.30 15.51
CA LEU A 234 9.90 -0.63 15.28
C LEU A 234 10.31 -1.69 14.25
N PRO A 235 10.18 -2.99 14.57
CA PRO A 235 10.55 -4.04 13.63
C PRO A 235 9.58 -4.10 12.46
N VAL A 236 10.07 -4.51 11.29
CA VAL A 236 9.30 -4.55 10.04
C VAL A 236 8.03 -5.38 10.20
N TRP A 237 8.10 -6.55 10.84
CA TRP A 237 6.92 -7.40 11.05
C TRP A 237 5.78 -6.65 11.75
N PHE A 238 6.11 -5.83 12.77
CA PHE A 238 5.13 -5.09 13.55
C PHE A 238 4.51 -3.95 12.73
N GLN A 239 5.34 -3.25 11.96
CA GLN A 239 4.88 -2.17 11.08
C GLN A 239 3.90 -2.72 10.03
N GLU A 240 4.27 -3.79 9.34
CA GLU A 240 3.45 -4.41 8.28
C GLU A 240 2.18 -5.06 8.85
N ALA A 241 2.25 -5.71 10.03
CA ALA A 241 1.09 -6.27 10.73
C ALA A 241 0.09 -5.19 11.12
N THR A 242 0.57 -4.11 11.73
CA THR A 242 -0.26 -2.97 12.13
C THR A 242 -0.87 -2.28 10.91
N ALA A 243 -0.09 -2.12 9.83
CA ALA A 243 -0.55 -1.51 8.60
C ALA A 243 -1.66 -2.34 7.95
N LYS A 244 -1.49 -3.66 7.81
CA LYS A 244 -2.52 -4.53 7.22
C LYS A 244 -3.76 -4.69 8.09
N TYR A 245 -3.61 -4.75 9.41
CA TYR A 245 -4.74 -4.82 10.33
C TYR A 245 -5.62 -3.57 10.28
N LEU A 246 -5.02 -2.38 10.23
CA LEU A 246 -5.75 -1.11 10.25
C LEU A 246 -6.14 -0.59 8.85
N GLU A 247 -5.61 -1.17 7.77
CA GLU A 247 -5.87 -0.75 6.39
C GLU A 247 -7.36 -0.48 6.05
N PRO A 248 -8.35 -1.31 6.45
CA PRO A 248 -9.75 -1.10 6.04
C PRO A 248 -10.51 -0.02 6.84
N ILE A 249 -9.99 0.45 7.98
CA ILE A 249 -10.80 1.25 8.93
C ILE A 249 -11.13 2.65 8.42
N TRP A 250 -10.31 3.21 7.51
CA TRP A 250 -10.50 4.57 7.00
C TRP A 250 -11.83 4.71 6.23
N ARG A 251 -12.28 3.62 5.62
CA ARG A 251 -13.53 3.52 4.86
C ARG A 251 -14.64 2.82 5.65
N GLY A 252 -14.49 2.71 6.97
CA GLY A 252 -15.46 2.08 7.87
C GLY A 252 -15.50 0.55 7.80
N GLY A 253 -14.48 -0.10 7.24
CA GLY A 253 -14.35 -1.55 7.27
C GLY A 253 -13.83 -2.05 8.62
N ASP A 254 -14.04 -3.33 8.90
CA ASP A 254 -13.58 -3.97 10.12
C ASP A 254 -12.05 -4.14 10.10
N ALA A 255 -11.38 -3.75 11.18
CA ALA A 255 -9.96 -4.01 11.35
C ALA A 255 -9.68 -5.52 11.35
N GLY A 256 -8.57 -5.94 10.74
CA GLY A 256 -8.21 -7.35 10.60
C GLY A 256 -9.07 -8.14 9.61
N PHE A 257 -9.99 -7.49 8.89
CA PHE A 257 -10.73 -8.16 7.82
C PHE A 257 -9.77 -8.75 6.80
N LEU A 258 -9.88 -10.06 6.58
CA LEU A 258 -9.06 -10.79 5.62
C LEU A 258 -9.91 -11.22 4.42
N PRO A 259 -9.63 -10.69 3.22
CA PRO A 259 -10.32 -11.08 2.00
C PRO A 259 -10.22 -12.59 1.73
N ARG A 260 -11.16 -13.15 0.96
CA ARG A 260 -11.24 -14.61 0.77
C ARG A 260 -9.96 -15.16 0.13
N THR A 261 -9.40 -14.52 -0.89
CA THR A 261 -8.16 -15.02 -1.52
C THR A 261 -6.97 -15.05 -0.56
N GLN A 262 -6.89 -14.08 0.36
CA GLN A 262 -5.84 -14.05 1.38
C GLN A 262 -6.08 -15.09 2.49
N ARG A 263 -7.35 -15.35 2.85
CA ARG A 263 -7.72 -16.45 3.74
C ARG A 263 -7.34 -17.80 3.15
N ASP A 264 -7.77 -18.07 1.93
CA ASP A 264 -7.47 -19.32 1.21
C ASP A 264 -5.93 -19.52 1.12
N LEU A 265 -5.18 -18.48 0.75
CA LEU A 265 -3.71 -18.52 0.69
C LEU A 265 -3.07 -18.83 2.06
N LEU A 266 -3.59 -18.24 3.14
CA LEU A 266 -3.09 -18.47 4.49
C LEU A 266 -3.42 -19.88 4.99
N GLU A 267 -4.63 -20.37 4.72
CA GLU A 267 -5.10 -21.71 5.07
C GLU A 267 -4.27 -22.78 4.34
N ASP A 268 -4.06 -22.63 3.04
CA ASP A 268 -3.23 -23.53 2.25
C ASP A 268 -1.79 -23.59 2.75
N ALA A 269 -1.22 -22.44 3.09
CA ALA A 269 0.12 -22.36 3.65
C ALA A 269 0.21 -22.98 5.07
N PHE A 270 -0.84 -22.84 5.88
CA PHE A 270 -0.93 -23.48 7.19
C PHE A 270 -0.99 -25.00 7.07
N VAL A 271 -1.90 -25.54 6.24
CA VAL A 271 -2.05 -26.99 6.02
C VAL A 271 -0.77 -27.60 5.42
N SER A 272 -0.13 -26.89 4.49
CA SER A 272 1.07 -27.37 3.81
C SER A 272 2.36 -27.20 4.62
N GLY A 273 2.30 -26.58 5.80
CA GLY A 273 3.48 -26.28 6.61
C GLY A 273 4.44 -25.25 5.98
N ASN A 274 3.91 -24.38 5.12
CA ASN A 274 4.64 -23.40 4.32
C ASN A 274 4.51 -21.96 4.82
N LEU A 275 3.98 -21.76 6.04
CA LEU A 275 3.96 -20.45 6.69
C LEU A 275 5.39 -19.90 6.85
N MET A 276 5.52 -18.58 6.79
CA MET A 276 6.81 -17.93 7.01
C MET A 276 7.09 -17.82 8.49
N ARG A 277 8.35 -17.99 8.88
CA ARG A 277 8.74 -17.71 10.26
C ARG A 277 8.77 -16.20 10.49
N LEU A 278 8.42 -15.75 11.68
CA LEU A 278 8.42 -14.32 11.99
C LEU A 278 9.80 -13.66 11.79
N ASP A 279 10.88 -14.40 12.00
CA ASP A 279 12.25 -13.95 11.70
C ASP A 279 12.48 -13.60 10.21
N GLU A 280 11.80 -14.29 9.29
CA GLU A 280 11.86 -14.00 7.85
C GLU A 280 11.14 -12.68 7.51
N LEU A 281 10.11 -12.35 8.31
CA LEU A 281 9.29 -11.14 8.20
C LEU A 281 9.93 -9.91 8.85
N ARG A 282 11.13 -10.05 9.43
CA ARG A 282 11.97 -8.92 9.89
C ARG A 282 12.66 -8.20 8.73
N SER A 283 12.71 -8.85 7.56
CA SER A 283 13.34 -8.31 6.37
C SER A 283 12.37 -7.47 5.55
N SER A 284 12.92 -6.80 4.55
CA SER A 284 12.16 -5.93 3.67
C SER A 284 11.15 -6.64 2.81
N PHE A 285 9.91 -6.17 2.86
CA PHE A 285 8.88 -6.64 1.95
C PHE A 285 9.20 -6.31 0.50
N SER A 286 9.83 -5.15 0.23
CA SER A 286 10.31 -4.83 -1.13
C SER A 286 11.47 -5.72 -1.63
N LEU A 287 12.07 -6.55 -0.78
CA LEU A 287 13.11 -7.52 -1.15
C LEU A 287 12.60 -8.96 -1.18
N MET A 288 11.30 -9.18 -0.97
CA MET A 288 10.69 -10.51 -1.05
C MET A 288 10.94 -11.13 -2.44
N PRO A 289 11.09 -12.46 -2.51
CA PRO A 289 11.50 -13.13 -3.72
C PRO A 289 10.42 -13.15 -4.81
N SER A 290 9.14 -13.04 -4.43
CA SER A 290 7.98 -13.00 -5.33
C SER A 290 6.80 -12.24 -4.70
N SER A 291 5.86 -11.80 -5.52
CA SER A 291 4.61 -11.18 -5.06
C SER A 291 3.70 -12.14 -4.31
N GLU A 292 3.71 -13.43 -4.63
CA GLU A 292 2.96 -14.46 -3.89
C GLU A 292 3.44 -14.57 -2.44
N LYS A 293 4.77 -14.62 -2.22
CA LYS A 293 5.31 -14.61 -0.85
C LYS A 293 4.95 -13.33 -0.10
N THR A 294 4.97 -12.18 -0.77
CA THR A 294 4.54 -10.91 -0.19
C THR A 294 3.06 -10.97 0.22
N ALA A 295 2.19 -11.54 -0.62
CA ALA A 295 0.76 -11.68 -0.33
C ALA A 295 0.50 -12.60 0.88
N LEU A 296 1.19 -13.75 0.95
CA LEU A 296 1.12 -14.64 2.11
C LEU A 296 1.59 -13.93 3.39
N ALA A 297 2.62 -13.10 3.29
CA ALA A 297 3.18 -12.39 4.43
C ALA A 297 2.20 -11.37 4.99
N PHE A 298 1.50 -10.65 4.10
CA PHE A 298 0.43 -9.75 4.51
C PHE A 298 -0.74 -10.50 5.15
N ALA A 299 -1.17 -11.62 4.58
CA ALA A 299 -2.26 -12.42 5.14
C ALA A 299 -1.91 -12.94 6.55
N GLN A 300 -0.70 -13.47 6.70
CA GLN A 300 -0.18 -13.98 7.96
C GLN A 300 -0.05 -12.87 9.02
N LEU A 301 0.53 -11.72 8.67
CA LEU A 301 0.71 -10.62 9.62
C LEU A 301 -0.61 -9.95 10.02
N SER A 302 -1.57 -9.83 9.09
CA SER A 302 -2.91 -9.33 9.41
C SER A 302 -3.63 -10.26 10.38
N SER A 303 -3.61 -11.58 10.11
CA SER A 303 -4.16 -12.61 11.00
C SER A 303 -3.50 -12.62 12.38
N PHE A 304 -2.18 -12.43 12.43
CA PHE A 304 -1.45 -12.34 13.70
C PHE A 304 -1.81 -11.08 14.49
N ALA A 305 -1.92 -9.92 13.84
CA ALA A 305 -2.35 -8.68 14.48
C ALA A 305 -3.78 -8.78 15.04
N ASP A 306 -4.70 -9.36 14.27
CA ASP A 306 -6.07 -9.64 14.74
C ASP A 306 -6.06 -10.52 15.99
N PHE A 307 -5.27 -11.60 15.99
CA PHE A 307 -5.09 -12.44 17.17
C PHE A 307 -4.56 -11.66 18.37
N LEU A 308 -3.53 -10.82 18.19
CA LEU A 308 -2.99 -9.99 19.27
C LEU A 308 -4.06 -9.07 19.84
N VAL A 309 -4.81 -8.37 19.00
CA VAL A 309 -5.88 -7.47 19.46
C VAL A 309 -6.96 -8.22 20.21
N ARG A 310 -7.44 -9.35 19.69
CA ARG A 310 -8.48 -10.15 20.34
C ARG A 310 -8.06 -10.75 21.68
N THR A 311 -6.77 -11.07 21.86
CA THR A 311 -6.28 -11.79 23.05
C THR A 311 -5.59 -10.90 24.09
N GLU A 312 -4.94 -9.83 23.65
CA GLU A 312 -4.18 -8.90 24.49
C GLU A 312 -4.88 -7.54 24.66
N GLY A 313 -6.00 -7.31 23.96
CA GLY A 313 -6.84 -6.13 24.05
C GLY A 313 -6.62 -5.11 22.92
N ASP A 314 -7.64 -4.27 22.70
CA ASP A 314 -7.70 -3.27 21.62
C ASP A 314 -6.53 -2.27 21.60
N ASP A 315 -5.86 -2.07 22.74
CA ASP A 315 -4.74 -1.14 22.89
C ASP A 315 -3.36 -1.78 22.68
N VAL A 316 -3.28 -3.10 22.42
CA VAL A 316 -2.00 -3.83 22.37
C VAL A 316 -1.03 -3.24 21.34
N LEU A 317 -1.52 -2.83 20.16
CA LEU A 317 -0.67 -2.23 19.13
C LEU A 317 -0.07 -0.90 19.61
N VAL A 318 -0.84 -0.11 20.36
CA VAL A 318 -0.38 1.13 20.98
C VAL A 318 0.65 0.85 22.07
N ARG A 319 0.41 -0.15 22.93
CA ARG A 319 1.34 -0.55 23.99
C ARG A 319 2.66 -1.06 23.41
N LEU A 320 2.60 -1.92 22.39
CA LEU A 320 3.79 -2.44 21.70
C LEU A 320 4.60 -1.30 21.06
N ALA A 321 3.97 -0.38 20.34
CA ALA A 321 4.65 0.75 19.71
C ALA A 321 5.37 1.64 20.76
N ASN A 322 4.72 1.90 21.90
CA ASN A 322 5.29 2.71 22.98
C ASN A 322 6.45 2.01 23.72
N GLU A 323 6.34 0.72 23.99
CA GLU A 323 7.42 -0.04 24.64
C GLU A 323 8.65 -0.15 23.71
N MET A 324 8.43 -0.53 22.43
CA MET A 324 9.51 -0.69 21.44
C MET A 324 10.19 0.63 21.09
N LYS A 325 9.52 1.77 21.28
CA LYS A 325 10.14 3.10 21.15
C LYS A 325 11.32 3.31 22.10
N VAL A 326 11.34 2.64 23.25
CA VAL A 326 12.36 2.85 24.29
C VAL A 326 13.22 1.61 24.51
N GLY A 327 12.63 0.42 24.40
CA GLY A 327 13.25 -0.85 24.74
C GLY A 327 13.69 -1.69 23.55
N ASP A 328 14.42 -2.76 23.87
CA ASP A 328 14.64 -3.87 22.93
C ASP A 328 13.31 -4.57 22.62
N GLU A 329 13.17 -5.11 21.41
CA GLU A 329 11.93 -5.74 20.94
C GLU A 329 11.45 -6.84 21.89
N ALA A 330 12.33 -7.78 22.29
CA ALA A 330 11.92 -8.94 23.08
C ALA A 330 11.40 -8.52 24.46
N VAL A 331 12.07 -7.55 25.07
CA VAL A 331 11.65 -6.98 26.37
C VAL A 331 10.34 -6.21 26.22
N SER A 332 10.19 -5.47 25.12
CA SER A 332 9.02 -4.64 24.85
C SER A 332 7.77 -5.48 24.62
N VAL A 333 7.87 -6.56 23.83
CA VAL A 333 6.79 -7.52 23.64
C VAL A 333 6.38 -8.13 24.98
N LEU A 334 7.35 -8.60 25.77
CA LEU A 334 7.08 -9.19 27.08
C LEU A 334 6.40 -8.21 28.05
N ARG A 335 6.79 -6.94 28.06
CA ARG A 335 6.13 -5.92 28.90
C ARG A 335 4.73 -5.59 28.44
N ALA A 336 4.51 -5.53 27.13
CA ALA A 336 3.21 -5.21 26.57
C ALA A 336 2.20 -6.36 26.73
N THR A 337 2.61 -7.62 26.57
CA THR A 337 1.68 -8.76 26.52
C THR A 337 1.82 -9.73 27.69
N GLY A 338 2.90 -9.63 28.46
CA GLY A 338 3.26 -10.65 29.46
C GLY A 338 3.77 -11.96 28.85
N LYS A 339 3.94 -12.03 27.53
CA LYS A 339 4.38 -13.21 26.78
C LYS A 339 5.55 -12.86 25.86
N THR A 340 6.40 -13.84 25.59
CA THR A 340 7.42 -13.72 24.53
C THR A 340 6.77 -13.78 23.15
N LEU A 341 7.49 -13.30 22.14
CA LEU A 341 7.01 -13.33 20.77
C LEU A 341 6.77 -14.77 20.26
N ASP A 342 7.63 -15.71 20.64
CA ASP A 342 7.49 -17.14 20.31
C ASP A 342 6.24 -17.76 20.96
N GLU A 343 5.92 -17.37 22.20
CA GLU A 343 4.70 -17.81 22.89
C GLU A 343 3.44 -17.25 22.19
N LEU A 344 3.48 -16.00 21.73
CA LEU A 344 2.39 -15.39 20.98
C LEU A 344 2.20 -16.05 19.61
N GLU A 345 3.29 -16.29 18.87
CA GLU A 345 3.25 -16.99 17.57
C GLU A 345 2.68 -18.41 17.73
N SER A 346 3.14 -19.15 18.75
CA SER A 346 2.65 -20.49 19.05
C SER A 346 1.16 -20.49 19.41
N ALA A 347 0.72 -19.52 20.21
CA ALA A 347 -0.69 -19.38 20.60
C ALA A 347 -1.58 -18.96 19.41
N TRP A 348 -1.08 -18.10 18.53
CA TRP A 348 -1.75 -17.73 17.29
C TRP A 348 -1.95 -18.95 16.38
N LEU A 349 -0.90 -19.74 16.14
CA LEU A 349 -0.99 -20.96 15.32
C LEU A 349 -2.00 -21.96 15.90
N ALA A 350 -2.02 -22.13 17.22
CA ALA A 350 -2.99 -23.00 17.88
C ALA A 350 -4.43 -22.45 17.75
N SER A 351 -4.61 -21.14 17.90
CA SER A 351 -5.92 -20.49 17.72
C SER A 351 -6.41 -20.57 16.28
N PHE A 352 -5.52 -20.36 15.30
CA PHE A 352 -5.84 -20.41 13.88
C PHE A 352 -6.19 -21.83 13.43
N GLY A 353 -5.44 -22.83 13.89
CA GLY A 353 -5.76 -24.24 13.66
C GLY A 353 -7.07 -24.69 14.31
N ALA A 354 -7.46 -24.12 15.44
CA ALA A 354 -8.74 -24.43 16.08
C ALA A 354 -9.96 -23.85 15.34
N THR A 355 -9.77 -22.76 14.58
CA THR A 355 -10.81 -22.19 13.71
C THR A 355 -10.90 -22.87 12.35
N PHE A 356 -9.92 -23.71 12.01
CA PHE A 356 -9.86 -24.42 10.74
C PHE A 356 -10.81 -25.63 10.74
N ASP A 357 -11.77 -25.65 9.82
CA ASP A 357 -12.64 -26.80 9.59
C ASP A 357 -12.08 -27.65 8.44
N ASP A 358 -11.47 -28.78 8.80
CA ASP A 358 -10.92 -29.74 7.85
C ASP A 358 -11.97 -30.40 6.94
N SER A 359 -13.27 -30.20 7.21
CA SER A 359 -14.37 -30.79 6.43
C SER A 359 -14.70 -30.06 5.14
N VAL A 360 -14.10 -28.89 4.87
CA VAL A 360 -14.18 -28.23 3.57
C VAL A 360 -13.32 -29.02 2.58
N ALA A 361 -13.96 -29.77 1.69
CA ALA A 361 -13.35 -30.72 0.77
C ALA A 361 -12.16 -30.13 -0.02
N GLU A 362 -11.16 -30.97 -0.35
CA GLU A 362 -9.99 -30.63 -1.20
C GLU A 362 -10.36 -29.87 -2.50
N ASP A 363 -11.59 -30.05 -3.01
CA ASP A 363 -12.09 -29.39 -4.22
C ASP A 363 -12.28 -27.86 -4.06
N ASP A 364 -12.46 -27.36 -2.83
CA ASP A 364 -12.56 -25.92 -2.52
C ASP A 364 -11.19 -25.25 -2.33
N ARG A 365 -10.16 -26.04 -1.98
CA ARG A 365 -8.83 -25.52 -1.61
C ARG A 365 -7.94 -25.21 -2.82
N SER A 366 -8.32 -25.63 -4.02
CA SER A 366 -7.62 -25.28 -5.27
C SER A 366 -7.80 -23.82 -5.74
N ARG A 367 -8.37 -22.95 -4.89
CA ARG A 367 -9.01 -21.68 -5.26
C ARG A 367 -8.19 -20.42 -5.01
N VAL A 368 -6.88 -20.53 -4.79
CA VAL A 368 -5.99 -19.37 -4.73
C VAL A 368 -5.83 -18.77 -6.14
N ILE A 369 -6.72 -17.85 -6.50
CA ILE A 369 -6.57 -17.00 -7.68
C ILE A 369 -5.88 -15.70 -7.23
N LEU A 370 -4.55 -15.74 -7.16
CA LEU A 370 -3.77 -14.51 -7.02
C LEU A 370 -3.77 -13.76 -8.35
N LEU A 371 -4.18 -12.50 -8.32
CA LEU A 371 -4.37 -11.60 -9.46
C LEU A 371 -3.10 -11.23 -10.24
N ARG A 372 -2.01 -12.00 -10.12
CA ARG A 372 -0.73 -11.62 -10.71
C ARG A 372 0.17 -12.76 -11.20
N GLU A 373 -0.17 -14.03 -10.99
CA GLU A 373 0.60 -15.14 -11.56
C GLU A 373 -0.14 -15.88 -12.70
N SER A 374 0.21 -15.45 -13.91
CA SER A 374 0.70 -16.26 -15.04
C SER A 374 -0.21 -17.24 -15.78
N ASN A 375 -1.40 -17.58 -15.30
CA ASN A 375 -2.28 -18.43 -16.07
C ASN A 375 -3.25 -17.57 -16.88
N PRO A 376 -3.26 -17.66 -18.23
CA PRO A 376 -4.31 -17.03 -19.02
C PRO A 376 -5.67 -17.41 -18.45
N ILE A 377 -6.65 -16.49 -18.49
CA ILE A 377 -8.05 -16.78 -18.09
C ILE A 377 -8.59 -18.03 -18.83
N GLU A 378 -7.98 -18.37 -19.97
CA GLU A 378 -8.25 -19.54 -20.81
C GLU A 378 -7.68 -20.86 -20.27
N GLN A 379 -6.79 -20.83 -19.28
CA GLN A 379 -6.14 -22.01 -18.73
C GLN A 379 -7.13 -22.78 -17.87
N GLY A 380 -7.23 -24.09 -18.14
CA GLY A 380 -8.27 -24.95 -17.56
C GLY A 380 -9.58 -24.99 -18.37
N LEU A 381 -9.76 -24.10 -19.36
CA LEU A 381 -10.88 -24.18 -20.29
C LEU A 381 -10.63 -25.23 -21.39
N SER A 382 -11.70 -25.87 -21.86
CA SER A 382 -11.66 -26.73 -23.05
C SER A 382 -11.36 -25.90 -24.30
N ALA A 383 -10.83 -26.53 -25.36
CA ALA A 383 -10.57 -25.85 -26.63
C ALA A 383 -11.82 -25.18 -27.22
N GLN A 384 -13.00 -25.79 -27.02
CA GLN A 384 -14.28 -25.23 -27.43
C GLN A 384 -14.63 -23.99 -26.60
N ALA A 385 -14.50 -24.05 -25.27
CA ALA A 385 -14.76 -22.91 -24.40
C ALA A 385 -13.80 -21.73 -24.68
N GLN A 386 -12.54 -21.99 -25.02
CA GLN A 386 -11.60 -20.95 -25.47
C GLN A 386 -12.06 -20.32 -26.81
N ALA A 387 -12.52 -21.13 -27.76
CA ALA A 387 -13.05 -20.63 -29.03
C ALA A 387 -14.31 -19.78 -28.83
N ASP A 388 -15.23 -20.21 -27.96
CA ASP A 388 -16.46 -19.50 -27.63
C ASP A 388 -16.16 -18.19 -26.89
N LEU A 389 -15.17 -18.18 -26.00
CA LEU A 389 -14.71 -16.97 -25.32
C LEU A 389 -14.18 -15.93 -26.33
N ARG A 390 -13.31 -16.34 -27.25
CA ARG A 390 -12.77 -15.46 -28.31
C ARG A 390 -13.85 -14.97 -29.27
N LEU A 391 -14.80 -15.83 -29.64
CA LEU A 391 -15.94 -15.42 -30.46
C LEU A 391 -16.86 -14.45 -29.71
N GLY A 392 -17.04 -14.64 -28.40
CA GLY A 392 -17.72 -13.69 -27.52
C GLY A 392 -17.05 -12.33 -27.51
N ASP A 393 -15.71 -12.28 -27.41
CA ASP A 393 -14.93 -11.04 -27.46
C ASP A 393 -15.19 -10.30 -28.79
N LEU A 394 -15.11 -11.01 -29.93
CA LEU A 394 -15.41 -10.45 -31.26
C LEU A 394 -16.86 -9.96 -31.39
N PHE A 395 -17.83 -10.66 -30.82
CA PHE A 395 -19.23 -10.20 -30.80
C PHE A 395 -19.39 -8.94 -29.96
N ARG A 396 -18.73 -8.86 -28.81
CA ARG A 396 -18.76 -7.67 -27.95
C ARG A 396 -18.13 -6.46 -28.65
N GLU A 397 -16.96 -6.63 -29.26
CA GLU A 397 -16.26 -5.58 -30.02
C GLU A 397 -17.07 -5.09 -31.22
N SER A 398 -17.86 -5.96 -31.84
CA SER A 398 -18.77 -5.60 -32.95
C SER A 398 -20.15 -5.10 -32.50
N GLY A 399 -20.36 -4.83 -31.21
CA GLY A 399 -21.62 -4.30 -30.67
C GLY A 399 -22.76 -5.33 -30.54
N ARG A 400 -22.48 -6.62 -30.75
CA ARG A 400 -23.44 -7.72 -30.64
C ARG A 400 -23.48 -8.28 -29.22
N TYR A 401 -23.79 -7.43 -28.26
CA TYR A 401 -23.65 -7.71 -26.82
C TYR A 401 -24.46 -8.91 -26.33
N ALA A 402 -25.73 -9.03 -26.74
CA ALA A 402 -26.57 -10.18 -26.37
C ALA A 402 -26.02 -11.52 -26.91
N ALA A 403 -25.37 -11.50 -28.09
CA ALA A 403 -24.72 -12.69 -28.63
C ALA A 403 -23.45 -13.04 -27.86
N ALA A 404 -22.65 -12.03 -27.49
CA ALA A 404 -21.47 -12.21 -26.63
C ALA A 404 -21.85 -12.78 -25.26
N ALA A 405 -22.87 -12.22 -24.60
CA ALA A 405 -23.36 -12.70 -23.31
C ALA A 405 -23.79 -14.17 -23.36
N ARG A 406 -24.48 -14.60 -24.44
CA ARG A 406 -24.84 -16.02 -24.61
C ARG A 406 -23.63 -16.94 -24.69
N LEU A 407 -22.57 -16.55 -25.39
CA LEU A 407 -21.33 -17.34 -25.47
C LEU A 407 -20.62 -17.37 -24.12
N TYR A 408 -20.51 -16.23 -23.43
CA TYR A 408 -19.90 -16.20 -22.11
C TYR A 408 -20.66 -17.07 -21.10
N LYS A 409 -22.00 -17.11 -21.12
CA LYS A 409 -22.79 -18.02 -20.27
C LYS A 409 -22.47 -19.49 -20.49
N GLN A 410 -22.03 -19.89 -21.68
CA GLN A 410 -21.62 -21.26 -21.97
C GLN A 410 -20.22 -21.58 -21.42
N VAL A 411 -19.39 -20.55 -21.25
CA VAL A 411 -18.02 -20.67 -20.75
C VAL A 411 -17.96 -20.55 -19.23
N VAL A 412 -18.77 -19.67 -18.63
CA VAL A 412 -18.77 -19.41 -17.18
C VAL A 412 -19.45 -20.59 -16.45
N SER A 413 -18.65 -21.46 -15.84
CA SER A 413 -19.08 -22.53 -14.93
C SER A 413 -19.44 -21.98 -13.53
N SER A 414 -19.82 -22.83 -12.57
CA SER A 414 -20.03 -22.45 -11.16
C SER A 414 -18.76 -21.92 -10.50
N ASP A 415 -17.61 -22.50 -10.84
CA ASP A 415 -16.29 -22.18 -10.26
C ASP A 415 -15.47 -21.28 -11.21
N ALA A 416 -16.16 -20.43 -11.98
CA ALA A 416 -15.52 -19.63 -13.00
C ALA A 416 -14.58 -18.58 -12.40
N HIS A 417 -13.44 -18.39 -13.07
CA HIS A 417 -12.51 -17.32 -12.75
C HIS A 417 -13.26 -15.96 -12.73
N PRO A 418 -13.05 -15.07 -11.74
CA PRO A 418 -13.79 -13.81 -11.60
C PRO A 418 -13.79 -12.92 -12.86
N LEU A 419 -12.69 -12.90 -13.61
CA LEU A 419 -12.61 -12.20 -14.90
C LEU A 419 -13.54 -12.76 -15.99
N LEU A 420 -13.92 -14.05 -15.96
CA LEU A 420 -14.94 -14.61 -16.86
C LEU A 420 -16.34 -14.10 -16.47
N VAL A 421 -16.64 -14.06 -15.17
CA VAL A 421 -17.88 -13.47 -14.66
C VAL A 421 -17.94 -11.99 -15.06
N ALA A 422 -16.83 -11.25 -14.95
CA ALA A 422 -16.73 -9.86 -15.36
C ALA A 422 -17.00 -9.64 -16.86
N ARG A 423 -16.51 -10.53 -17.73
CA ARG A 423 -16.81 -10.48 -19.17
C ARG A 423 -18.29 -10.70 -19.46
N LEU A 424 -18.90 -11.68 -18.78
CA LEU A 424 -20.32 -11.96 -18.88
C LEU A 424 -21.16 -10.76 -18.43
N THR A 425 -20.92 -10.24 -17.23
CA THR A 425 -21.69 -9.14 -16.64
C THR A 425 -21.51 -7.84 -17.43
N ALA A 426 -20.30 -7.57 -17.95
CA ALA A 426 -20.09 -6.45 -18.85
C ALA A 426 -20.92 -6.59 -20.14
N ALA A 427 -20.94 -7.76 -20.78
CA ALA A 427 -21.74 -7.97 -21.99
C ALA A 427 -23.25 -7.89 -21.72
N LEU A 428 -23.72 -8.36 -20.56
CA LEU A 428 -25.12 -8.20 -20.13
C LEU A 428 -25.49 -6.73 -19.90
N ASN A 429 -24.61 -5.96 -19.24
CA ASN A 429 -24.81 -4.52 -19.07
C ASN A 429 -24.90 -3.78 -20.41
N GLU A 430 -24.00 -4.06 -21.36
CA GLU A 430 -24.06 -3.45 -22.70
C GLU A 430 -25.28 -3.91 -23.51
N ALA A 431 -25.80 -5.11 -23.24
CA ALA A 431 -27.04 -5.60 -23.83
C ALA A 431 -28.31 -5.00 -23.21
N GLY A 432 -28.20 -4.27 -22.10
CA GLY A 432 -29.34 -3.72 -21.34
C GLY A 432 -29.98 -4.69 -20.35
N GLU A 433 -29.39 -5.87 -20.13
CA GLU A 433 -29.93 -6.93 -19.27
C GLU A 433 -29.49 -6.73 -17.80
N HIS A 434 -29.79 -5.56 -17.23
CA HIS A 434 -29.24 -5.12 -15.94
C HIS A 434 -29.70 -5.95 -14.73
N LEU A 435 -30.93 -6.48 -14.74
CA LEU A 435 -31.39 -7.38 -13.67
C LEU A 435 -30.59 -8.69 -13.69
N GLU A 436 -30.34 -9.23 -14.88
CA GLU A 436 -29.56 -10.46 -15.01
C GLU A 436 -28.08 -10.26 -14.60
N VAL A 437 -27.54 -9.05 -14.72
CA VAL A 437 -26.22 -8.71 -14.15
C VAL A 437 -26.23 -8.92 -12.64
N LEU A 438 -27.22 -8.39 -11.93
CA LEU A 438 -27.32 -8.52 -10.48
C LEU A 438 -27.52 -9.98 -10.07
N ASP A 439 -28.44 -10.69 -10.73
CA ASP A 439 -28.67 -12.12 -10.49
C ASP A 439 -27.39 -12.95 -10.72
N THR A 440 -26.62 -12.61 -11.76
CA THR A 440 -25.35 -13.27 -12.07
C THR A 440 -24.32 -13.01 -10.97
N LEU A 441 -24.13 -11.76 -10.58
CA LEU A 441 -23.16 -11.41 -9.53
C LEU A 441 -23.53 -12.04 -8.18
N ASP A 442 -24.82 -12.02 -7.82
CA ASP A 442 -25.33 -12.62 -6.57
C ASP A 442 -25.22 -14.15 -6.60
N LYS A 443 -25.44 -14.78 -7.76
CA LYS A 443 -25.24 -16.23 -7.95
C LYS A 443 -23.78 -16.64 -7.69
N TYR A 444 -22.82 -15.85 -8.16
CA TYR A 444 -21.40 -16.16 -8.01
C TYR A 444 -20.82 -15.70 -6.67
N ALA A 445 -21.44 -14.71 -6.02
CA ALA A 445 -21.09 -14.21 -4.69
C ALA A 445 -19.57 -13.95 -4.50
N LEU A 446 -18.92 -13.46 -5.56
CA LEU A 446 -17.50 -13.12 -5.54
C LEU A 446 -17.29 -11.80 -4.80
N ASP A 447 -16.19 -11.68 -4.06
CA ASP A 447 -15.85 -10.46 -3.33
C ASP A 447 -15.55 -9.31 -4.29
N GLU A 448 -16.47 -8.36 -4.38
CA GLU A 448 -16.36 -7.21 -5.28
C GLU A 448 -15.29 -6.21 -4.85
N PHE A 449 -14.83 -6.27 -3.60
CA PHE A 449 -13.67 -5.49 -3.16
C PHE A 449 -12.36 -6.09 -3.70
N GLU A 450 -12.23 -7.42 -3.70
CA GLU A 450 -11.10 -8.10 -4.35
C GLU A 450 -11.15 -7.97 -5.88
N TRP A 451 -12.37 -7.94 -6.43
CA TRP A 451 -12.63 -7.89 -7.87
C TRP A 451 -13.39 -6.62 -8.25
N PRO A 452 -12.73 -5.44 -8.23
CA PRO A 452 -13.36 -4.13 -8.47
C PRO A 452 -14.04 -4.01 -9.84
N ILE A 453 -13.63 -4.83 -10.81
CA ILE A 453 -14.29 -4.90 -12.12
C ILE A 453 -15.73 -5.45 -12.00
N LEU A 454 -16.00 -6.35 -11.05
CA LEU A 454 -17.35 -6.83 -10.74
C LEU A 454 -18.15 -5.73 -10.04
N ALA A 455 -17.53 -5.02 -9.08
CA ALA A 455 -18.13 -3.85 -8.42
C ALA A 455 -18.57 -2.80 -9.44
N ARG A 456 -17.72 -2.54 -10.45
CA ARG A 456 -18.04 -1.65 -11.58
C ARG A 456 -19.31 -2.10 -12.29
N GLU A 457 -19.39 -3.37 -12.68
CA GLU A 457 -20.56 -3.87 -13.41
C GLU A 457 -21.83 -3.86 -12.55
N ARG A 458 -21.73 -4.17 -11.25
CA ARG A 458 -22.85 -4.00 -10.31
C ARG A 458 -23.33 -2.56 -10.28
N GLY A 459 -22.39 -1.62 -10.07
CA GLY A 459 -22.67 -0.20 -10.01
C GLY A 459 -23.35 0.32 -11.27
N ARG A 460 -22.87 -0.08 -12.45
CA ARG A 460 -23.48 0.28 -13.75
C ARG A 460 -24.89 -0.28 -13.92
N ALA A 461 -25.13 -1.52 -13.49
CA ALA A 461 -26.45 -2.13 -13.53
C ALA A 461 -27.42 -1.39 -12.61
N LEU A 462 -27.01 -1.12 -11.36
CA LEU A 462 -27.82 -0.39 -10.38
C LEU A 462 -28.16 1.04 -10.84
N VAL A 463 -27.21 1.76 -11.44
CA VAL A 463 -27.47 3.09 -12.03
C VAL A 463 -28.49 3.03 -13.16
N SER A 464 -28.46 1.97 -13.97
CA SER A 464 -29.40 1.79 -15.09
C SER A 464 -30.79 1.38 -14.61
N LEU A 465 -30.89 0.78 -13.42
CA LEU A 465 -32.13 0.47 -12.71
C LEU A 465 -32.60 1.59 -11.76
N GLU A 466 -31.98 2.78 -11.82
CA GLU A 466 -32.29 3.93 -10.95
C GLU A 466 -32.09 3.69 -9.44
N ARG A 467 -31.38 2.62 -9.07
CA ARG A 467 -31.03 2.25 -7.68
C ARG A 467 -29.76 3.00 -7.23
N HIS A 468 -29.80 4.33 -7.29
CA HIS A 468 -28.62 5.19 -7.14
C HIS A 468 -27.92 5.06 -5.78
N SER A 469 -28.67 4.96 -4.68
CA SER A 469 -28.09 4.82 -3.34
C SER A 469 -27.29 3.52 -3.19
N GLU A 470 -27.71 2.44 -3.84
CA GLU A 470 -27.01 1.14 -3.78
C GLU A 470 -25.81 1.12 -4.73
N ALA A 471 -25.83 1.94 -5.79
CA ALA A 471 -24.77 1.99 -6.78
C ALA A 471 -23.51 2.72 -6.31
N GLU A 472 -23.61 3.57 -5.28
CA GLU A 472 -22.49 4.41 -4.83
C GLU A 472 -21.27 3.57 -4.42
N MET A 473 -21.44 2.65 -3.46
CA MET A 473 -20.31 1.87 -2.93
C MET A 473 -19.60 1.06 -4.03
N PRO A 474 -20.30 0.25 -4.85
CA PRO A 474 -19.61 -0.54 -5.89
C PRO A 474 -18.83 0.32 -6.89
N LEU A 475 -19.36 1.49 -7.26
CA LEU A 475 -18.65 2.42 -8.16
C LEU A 475 -17.47 3.10 -7.46
N MET A 476 -17.60 3.44 -6.18
CA MET A 476 -16.50 3.99 -5.37
C MET A 476 -15.38 2.97 -5.19
N THR A 477 -15.69 1.68 -5.01
CA THR A 477 -14.69 0.61 -5.04
C THR A 477 -13.99 0.55 -6.39
N ALA A 478 -14.74 0.55 -7.49
CA ALA A 478 -14.14 0.48 -8.82
C ALA A 478 -13.18 1.64 -9.12
N VAL A 479 -13.59 2.89 -8.86
CA VAL A 479 -12.78 4.08 -9.17
C VAL A 479 -11.54 4.22 -8.28
N ARG A 480 -11.58 3.64 -7.07
CA ARG A 480 -10.45 3.55 -6.13
C ARG A 480 -9.42 2.47 -6.50
N PHE A 481 -9.67 1.72 -7.57
CA PHE A 481 -8.69 0.84 -8.20
C PHE A 481 -8.25 1.36 -9.56
N ASP A 482 -9.21 1.73 -10.41
CA ASP A 482 -8.98 2.28 -11.74
C ASP A 482 -9.63 3.67 -11.85
N PRO A 483 -8.86 4.75 -11.60
CA PRO A 483 -9.37 6.11 -11.66
C PRO A 483 -9.47 6.63 -13.11
N TYR A 484 -9.15 5.83 -14.12
CA TYR A 484 -9.12 6.29 -15.51
C TYR A 484 -10.36 5.88 -16.29
N ASP A 485 -11.21 4.99 -15.75
CA ASP A 485 -12.41 4.52 -16.43
C ASP A 485 -13.48 5.61 -16.55
N PRO A 486 -13.70 6.17 -17.75
CA PRO A 486 -14.68 7.24 -17.93
C PRO A 486 -16.12 6.75 -17.72
N GLY A 487 -16.36 5.44 -17.89
CA GLY A 487 -17.65 4.80 -17.65
C GLY A 487 -18.07 4.87 -16.18
N THR A 488 -17.14 4.54 -15.28
CA THR A 488 -17.32 4.64 -13.82
C THR A 488 -17.59 6.08 -13.39
N HIS A 489 -16.80 7.04 -13.88
CA HIS A 489 -17.04 8.47 -13.59
C HIS A 489 -18.41 8.96 -14.09
N LYS A 490 -18.83 8.56 -15.29
CA LYS A 490 -20.17 8.91 -15.80
C LYS A 490 -21.27 8.30 -14.93
N ALA A 491 -21.09 7.07 -14.44
CA ALA A 491 -22.05 6.42 -13.55
C ALA A 491 -22.09 7.13 -12.19
N LEU A 492 -20.94 7.46 -11.59
CA LEU A 492 -20.86 8.22 -10.35
C LEU A 492 -21.48 9.61 -10.48
N ALA A 493 -21.27 10.32 -11.60
CA ALA A 493 -21.90 11.62 -11.83
C ALA A 493 -23.45 11.54 -11.76
N ARG A 494 -24.03 10.47 -12.32
CA ARG A 494 -25.49 10.20 -12.23
C ARG A 494 -25.92 9.90 -10.80
N VAL A 495 -25.15 9.06 -10.08
CA VAL A 495 -25.42 8.76 -8.66
C VAL A 495 -25.38 10.03 -7.83
N MET A 496 -24.30 10.81 -7.91
CA MET A 496 -24.14 12.04 -7.13
C MET A 496 -25.21 13.08 -7.46
N THR A 497 -25.66 13.16 -8.72
CA THR A 497 -26.80 14.02 -9.10
C THR A 497 -28.09 13.58 -8.43
N ALA A 498 -28.39 12.27 -8.47
CA ALA A 498 -29.60 11.70 -7.86
C ALA A 498 -29.60 11.78 -6.33
N LEU A 499 -28.41 11.77 -5.71
CA LEU A 499 -28.21 11.93 -4.26
C LEU A 499 -28.05 13.41 -3.83
N GLU A 500 -28.34 14.36 -4.72
CA GLU A 500 -28.28 15.82 -4.44
C GLU A 500 -26.89 16.32 -3.98
N ARG A 501 -25.81 15.74 -4.55
CA ARG A 501 -24.40 16.09 -4.31
C ARG A 501 -23.78 16.77 -5.54
N PRO A 502 -24.16 18.01 -5.88
CA PRO A 502 -23.86 18.64 -7.17
C PRO A 502 -22.36 18.89 -7.41
N PHE A 503 -21.58 19.23 -6.37
CA PHE A 503 -20.14 19.44 -6.52
C PHE A 503 -19.39 18.17 -6.90
N GLU A 504 -19.83 17.04 -6.35
CA GLU A 504 -19.25 15.73 -6.67
C GLU A 504 -19.70 15.29 -8.04
N ALA A 505 -20.98 15.47 -8.38
CA ALA A 505 -21.48 15.20 -9.72
C ALA A 505 -20.69 15.98 -10.80
N GLU A 506 -20.42 17.27 -10.58
CA GLU A 506 -19.63 18.08 -11.52
C GLU A 506 -18.17 17.58 -11.64
N ARG A 507 -17.55 17.23 -10.51
CA ARG A 507 -16.22 16.62 -10.49
C ARG A 507 -16.18 15.35 -11.33
N GLU A 508 -17.08 14.41 -11.06
CA GLU A 508 -17.15 13.14 -11.80
C GLU A 508 -17.46 13.35 -13.28
N GLN A 509 -18.35 14.29 -13.60
CA GLN A 509 -18.66 14.64 -14.99
C GLN A 509 -17.42 15.16 -15.73
N ARG A 510 -16.60 15.99 -15.08
CA ARG A 510 -15.33 16.50 -15.63
C ARG A 510 -14.34 15.37 -15.88
N LEU A 511 -14.17 14.47 -14.91
CA LEU A 511 -13.27 13.32 -15.02
C LEU A 511 -13.70 12.36 -16.14
N SER A 512 -15.01 12.19 -16.38
CA SER A 512 -15.55 11.30 -17.42
C SER A 512 -15.25 11.73 -18.88
N VAL A 513 -14.78 12.95 -19.08
CA VAL A 513 -14.46 13.50 -20.42
C VAL A 513 -13.01 13.96 -20.55
N MET A 514 -12.24 13.92 -19.46
CA MET A 514 -10.87 14.46 -19.41
C MET A 514 -9.89 13.72 -20.31
N TRP A 515 -10.16 12.44 -20.59
CA TRP A 515 -9.25 11.51 -21.26
C TRP A 515 -9.79 10.94 -22.59
N ARG A 516 -10.77 11.61 -23.19
CA ARG A 516 -11.37 11.21 -24.46
C ARG A 516 -10.65 11.77 -25.68
#